data_AF-A0A8W8MQC6-F1
#
_entry.id   AF-A0A8W8MQC6-F1
#
_cell.length_a   1.000
_cell.length_b   1.000
_cell.length_c   1.000
_cell.angle_alpha   90.00
_cell.angle_beta   90.00
_cell.angle_gamma   90.00
#
_symmetry.space_group_name_H-M   'P 1'
#
loop_
_entity.id
_entity.type
_entity.pdbx_description
1 polymer ?
#
loop_
_entity_poly.entity_id
_entity_poly.type
_entity_poly.pdbx_seq_one_letter_code
_entity_poly.pdbx_strand_id
1 'polypeptide(L)'
;MTTILSLPPELLTRILDYVYDSDLPSVYLSCKTLRNVVYIHSVWQRKCKQEYNFKSIEGWNVNYCILYNKVLRRYGDLVGFWRRDFQYYGGLLQIKFDKGCIKGLEVLPPAGSSVDRPLRKTEIFTISMTSSETVQIVSVHNFPKEEDEEEKDVQRPCLLHVEENERDLNNHPLLKRWLDEDFLERGVDYLSSRHEYRWSPLELSSNSVSNVPIQPGLFKGSCFDRGIEIQRLFYTDDLRMLLVTNITGVPYTPVRKFLINGILSCPLVLTVEQQESEDTLSVARRHYETKQPDRPAVQQPLRIPKDFSHQDILDIPKFCTFRCSAVVYIGRLPSTAHFVVFDERKFGLFWLQFPHQMFSLYIRVNDNELKD
;
A
#
# COMPACT_ATOMS: atom_id res chain seq x y z
N MET A 1 -0.84 52.90 19.63
CA MET A 1 -0.74 51.44 19.84
C MET A 1 -1.19 50.77 18.55
N THR A 2 -0.30 50.01 17.89
CA THR A 2 -0.65 49.20 16.72
C THR A 2 -1.39 47.94 17.18
N THR A 3 -2.66 47.83 16.82
CA THR A 3 -3.48 46.65 17.11
C THR A 3 -3.35 45.65 15.96
N ILE A 4 -3.55 44.35 16.20
CA ILE A 4 -3.51 43.34 15.12
C ILE A 4 -4.45 43.69 13.95
N LEU A 5 -5.56 44.35 14.24
CA LEU A 5 -6.56 44.78 13.27
C LEU A 5 -6.10 45.92 12.35
N SER A 6 -4.99 46.60 12.67
CA SER A 6 -4.40 47.61 11.79
C SER A 6 -3.47 47.01 10.73
N LEU A 7 -3.25 45.70 10.74
CA LEU A 7 -2.46 45.02 9.72
C LEU A 7 -3.22 44.89 8.40
N PRO A 8 -2.53 44.98 7.25
CA PRO A 8 -3.10 44.66 5.94
C PRO A 8 -3.68 43.23 5.89
N PRO A 9 -4.75 42.99 5.11
CA PRO A 9 -5.35 41.65 4.96
C PRO A 9 -4.36 40.56 4.53
N GLU A 10 -3.33 40.91 3.76
CA GLU A 10 -2.27 40.00 3.30
C GLU A 10 -1.42 39.47 4.47
N LEU A 11 -1.15 40.33 5.46
CA LEU A 11 -0.44 39.92 6.68
C LEU A 11 -1.36 39.12 7.61
N LEU A 12 -2.62 39.53 7.72
CA LEU A 12 -3.62 38.79 8.51
C LEU A 12 -3.83 37.38 7.95
N THR A 13 -3.98 37.22 6.64
CA THR A 13 -4.09 35.90 5.99
C THR A 13 -2.85 35.04 6.17
N ARG A 14 -1.65 35.63 6.25
CA ARG A 14 -0.42 34.89 6.58
C ARG A 14 -0.37 34.45 8.04
N ILE A 15 -0.85 35.27 8.97
CA ILE A 15 -0.94 34.89 10.38
C ILE A 15 -1.90 33.70 10.54
N LEU A 16 -3.01 33.69 9.81
CA LEU A 16 -3.98 32.57 9.84
C LEU A 16 -3.40 31.23 9.35
N ASP A 17 -2.32 31.22 8.58
CA ASP A 17 -1.65 29.97 8.18
C ASP A 17 -1.04 29.22 9.38
N TYR A 18 -0.74 29.93 10.46
CA TYR A 18 -0.16 29.36 11.68
C TYR A 18 -1.21 29.06 12.76
N VAL A 19 -2.49 29.34 12.49
CA VAL A 19 -3.57 29.08 13.43
C VAL A 19 -4.09 27.67 13.20
N TYR A 20 -4.21 26.89 14.27
CA TYR A 20 -4.81 25.57 14.20
C TYR A 20 -6.27 25.65 13.77
N ASP A 21 -6.69 24.60 13.07
CA ASP A 21 -8.03 24.40 12.57
C ASP A 21 -9.10 24.46 13.68
N SER A 22 -8.78 24.02 14.89
CA SER A 22 -9.67 24.11 16.07
C SER A 22 -9.97 25.54 16.48
N ASP A 23 -9.07 26.48 16.16
CA ASP A 23 -9.10 27.85 16.68
C ASP A 23 -9.65 28.85 15.65
N LEU A 24 -9.74 28.45 14.37
CA LEU A 24 -10.34 29.26 13.31
C LEU A 24 -11.79 29.70 13.60
N PRO A 25 -12.68 28.86 14.18
CA PRO A 25 -14.01 29.31 14.59
C PRO A 25 -13.94 30.45 15.62
N SER A 26 -13.02 30.38 16.57
CA SER A 26 -12.82 31.43 17.58
C SER A 26 -12.31 32.73 16.94
N VAL A 27 -11.38 32.64 16.00
CA VAL A 27 -10.90 33.80 15.22
C VAL A 27 -12.04 34.41 14.40
N TYR A 28 -12.86 33.59 13.77
CA TYR A 28 -14.04 34.01 13.01
C TYR A 28 -15.08 34.75 13.89
N LEU A 29 -15.30 34.28 15.13
CA LEU A 29 -16.27 34.89 16.05
C LEU A 29 -15.77 36.19 16.70
N SER A 30 -14.45 36.46 16.66
CA SER A 30 -13.85 37.56 17.39
C SER A 30 -14.25 38.96 16.88
N CYS A 31 -14.22 39.20 15.56
CA CYS A 31 -14.61 40.48 14.97
C CYS A 31 -14.92 40.38 13.46
N LYS A 32 -15.58 41.41 12.91
CA LYS A 32 -15.94 41.47 11.48
C LYS A 32 -14.73 41.43 10.56
N THR A 33 -13.63 42.10 10.91
CA THR A 33 -12.40 42.12 10.09
C THR A 33 -11.81 40.72 9.98
N LEU A 34 -11.61 40.03 11.10
CA LEU A 34 -11.06 38.68 11.10
C LEU A 34 -12.01 37.67 10.48
N ARG A 35 -13.33 37.82 10.66
CA ARG A 35 -14.34 37.06 9.92
C ARG A 35 -14.17 37.18 8.41
N ASN A 36 -13.98 38.39 7.89
CA ASN A 36 -13.78 38.60 6.45
C ASN A 36 -12.47 37.98 5.96
N VAL A 37 -11.40 38.06 6.74
CA VAL A 37 -10.11 37.46 6.40
C VAL A 37 -10.18 35.93 6.38
N VAL A 38 -10.90 35.31 7.33
CA VAL A 38 -11.09 33.85 7.38
C VAL A 38 -11.83 33.34 6.14
N TYR A 39 -12.76 34.10 5.56
CA TYR A 39 -13.46 33.67 4.33
C TYR A 39 -12.65 33.77 3.04
N ILE A 40 -11.45 34.34 3.07
CA ILE A 40 -10.61 34.44 1.88
C ILE A 40 -10.23 33.03 1.40
N HIS A 41 -10.56 32.71 0.15
CA HIS A 41 -10.35 31.38 -0.43
C HIS A 41 -8.90 30.87 -0.33
N SER A 42 -7.91 31.76 -0.46
CA SER A 42 -6.49 31.39 -0.40
C SER A 42 -6.04 30.91 0.99
N VAL A 43 -6.74 31.29 2.06
CA VAL A 43 -6.49 30.76 3.42
C VAL A 43 -6.85 29.28 3.46
N TRP A 44 -8.05 28.93 3.02
CA TRP A 44 -8.50 27.53 3.01
C TRP A 44 -7.74 26.67 2.02
N GLN A 45 -7.41 27.19 0.83
CA GLN A 45 -6.56 26.47 -0.13
C GLN A 45 -5.20 26.09 0.47
N ARG A 46 -4.56 27.01 1.21
CA ARG A 46 -3.30 26.73 1.92
C ARG A 46 -3.49 25.70 3.02
N LYS A 47 -4.55 25.79 3.82
CA LYS A 47 -4.87 24.79 4.86
C LYS A 47 -5.10 23.39 4.29
N CYS A 48 -5.91 23.27 3.23
CA CYS A 48 -6.13 21.99 2.54
C CYS A 48 -4.79 21.37 2.07
N LYS A 49 -3.87 22.19 1.56
CA LYS A 49 -2.55 21.74 1.11
C LYS A 49 -1.61 21.39 2.27
N GLN A 50 -1.58 22.19 3.34
CA GLN A 50 -0.67 22.00 4.47
C GLN A 50 -1.04 20.78 5.31
N GLU A 51 -2.34 20.57 5.55
CA GLU A 51 -2.82 19.55 6.48
C GLU A 51 -3.11 18.22 5.77
N TYR A 52 -3.63 18.26 4.54
CA TYR A 52 -4.05 17.06 3.80
C TYR A 52 -3.31 16.84 2.48
N ASN A 53 -2.33 17.68 2.14
CA ASN A 53 -1.66 17.68 0.83
C ASN A 53 -2.65 17.75 -0.36
N PHE A 54 -3.83 18.34 -0.16
CA PHE A 54 -4.86 18.50 -1.18
C PHE A 54 -4.49 19.65 -2.12
N LYS A 55 -4.45 19.38 -3.43
CA LYS A 55 -3.87 20.30 -4.42
C LYS A 55 -4.90 21.01 -5.30
N SER A 56 -5.97 20.34 -5.70
CA SER A 56 -6.90 20.84 -6.72
C SER A 56 -8.34 20.61 -6.31
N ILE A 57 -9.15 21.67 -6.38
CA ILE A 57 -10.61 21.62 -6.18
C ILE A 57 -11.36 21.23 -7.45
N GLU A 58 -10.66 20.87 -8.53
CA GLU A 58 -11.28 20.45 -9.79
C GLU A 58 -12.30 19.32 -9.57
N GLY A 59 -13.49 19.47 -10.14
CA GLY A 59 -14.61 18.53 -10.00
C GLY A 59 -15.41 18.68 -8.70
N TRP A 60 -14.90 19.40 -7.69
CA TRP A 60 -15.66 19.69 -6.47
C TRP A 60 -16.52 20.93 -6.71
N ASN A 61 -17.84 20.78 -6.67
CA ASN A 61 -18.81 21.88 -6.88
C ASN A 61 -18.97 22.79 -5.64
N VAL A 62 -17.92 22.93 -4.84
CA VAL A 62 -17.90 23.70 -3.58
C VAL A 62 -16.61 24.49 -3.47
N ASN A 63 -16.55 25.45 -2.54
CA ASN A 63 -15.32 26.18 -2.26
C ASN A 63 -14.42 25.42 -1.25
N TYR A 64 -13.14 25.81 -1.15
CA TYR A 64 -12.17 25.19 -0.24
C TYR A 64 -12.60 25.20 1.23
N CYS A 65 -13.33 26.22 1.70
CA CYS A 65 -13.80 26.28 3.08
C CYS A 65 -14.83 25.18 3.36
N ILE A 66 -15.81 25.02 2.47
CA ILE A 66 -16.85 23.99 2.58
C ILE A 66 -16.20 22.60 2.47
N LEU A 67 -15.35 22.41 1.45
CA LEU A 67 -14.62 21.15 1.24
C LEU A 67 -13.82 20.76 2.48
N TYR A 68 -13.08 21.70 3.04
CA TYR A 68 -12.25 21.47 4.22
C TYR A 68 -13.08 21.01 5.42
N ASN A 69 -14.17 21.74 5.72
CA ASN A 69 -14.99 21.47 6.91
C ASN A 69 -15.88 20.24 6.77
N LYS A 70 -16.45 20.00 5.59
CA LYS A 70 -17.39 18.89 5.37
C LYS A 70 -16.70 17.60 4.95
N VAL A 71 -15.56 17.66 4.25
CA VAL A 71 -14.89 16.48 3.68
C VAL A 71 -13.51 16.25 4.29
N LEU A 72 -12.56 17.17 4.14
CA LEU A 72 -11.16 16.90 4.49
C LEU A 72 -10.98 16.65 5.99
N ARG A 73 -11.62 17.45 6.84
CA ARG A 73 -11.61 17.24 8.31
C ARG A 73 -12.16 15.90 8.77
N ARG A 74 -12.99 15.24 7.95
CA ARG A 74 -13.67 13.98 8.31
C ARG A 74 -13.01 12.77 7.65
N TYR A 75 -12.60 12.91 6.40
CA TYR A 75 -12.17 11.81 5.53
C TYR A 75 -10.79 12.02 4.92
N GLY A 76 -10.17 13.18 5.13
CA GLY A 76 -8.85 13.51 4.57
C GLY A 76 -7.75 12.60 5.09
N ASP A 77 -7.81 12.21 6.37
CA ASP A 77 -6.85 11.29 7.00
C ASP A 77 -6.96 9.85 6.46
N LEU A 78 -8.03 9.55 5.71
CA LEU A 78 -8.17 8.26 5.05
C LEU A 78 -7.26 8.14 3.83
N VAL A 79 -6.84 9.26 3.24
CA VAL A 79 -6.01 9.27 2.04
C VAL A 79 -4.65 8.64 2.32
N GLY A 80 -4.32 7.59 1.59
CA GLY A 80 -3.12 6.79 1.80
C GLY A 80 -3.29 5.35 1.35
N PHE A 81 -2.33 4.51 1.75
CA PHE A 81 -2.40 3.07 1.54
C PHE A 81 -2.82 2.38 2.82
N TRP A 82 -3.62 1.34 2.66
CA TRP A 82 -4.16 0.54 3.75
C TRP A 82 -3.95 -0.93 3.42
N ARG A 83 -3.53 -1.70 4.41
CA ARG A 83 -3.49 -3.16 4.30
C ARG A 83 -4.70 -3.75 5.00
N ARG A 84 -5.26 -4.80 4.40
CA ARG A 84 -6.32 -5.59 5.03
C ARG A 84 -5.67 -6.70 5.85
N ASP A 85 -5.93 -6.72 7.15
CA ASP A 85 -5.48 -7.79 8.03
C ASP A 85 -6.49 -8.95 8.03
N PHE A 86 -6.81 -9.48 6.84
CA PHE A 86 -7.78 -10.58 6.68
C PHE A 86 -7.10 -11.92 6.41
N GLN A 87 -7.10 -12.77 7.43
CA GLN A 87 -6.61 -14.16 7.43
C GLN A 87 -5.43 -14.41 6.47
N TYR A 88 -5.69 -15.08 5.35
CA TYR A 88 -4.70 -15.50 4.34
C TYR A 88 -4.76 -14.68 3.04
N TYR A 89 -5.78 -13.84 2.86
CA TYR A 89 -5.99 -13.10 1.62
C TYR A 89 -5.31 -11.74 1.63
N GLY A 90 -5.16 -11.13 2.81
CA GLY A 90 -4.68 -9.77 2.92
C GLY A 90 -5.49 -8.81 2.04
N GLY A 91 -4.86 -7.75 1.55
CA GLY A 91 -5.47 -6.79 0.63
C GLY A 91 -4.72 -5.47 0.67
N LEU A 92 -4.65 -4.79 -0.48
CA LEU A 92 -4.10 -3.45 -0.59
C LEU A 92 -5.20 -2.51 -1.06
N LEU A 93 -5.53 -1.52 -0.24
CA LEU A 93 -6.47 -0.45 -0.58
C LEU A 93 -5.69 0.84 -0.73
N GLN A 94 -5.94 1.53 -1.83
CA GLN A 94 -5.44 2.87 -2.06
C GLN A 94 -6.61 3.85 -1.96
N ILE A 95 -6.54 4.77 -1.00
CA ILE A 95 -7.49 5.88 -0.90
C ILE A 95 -6.79 7.14 -1.39
N LYS A 96 -7.38 7.86 -2.34
CA LYS A 96 -6.78 9.06 -2.92
C LYS A 96 -7.83 10.12 -3.29
N PHE A 97 -7.38 11.36 -3.43
CA PHE A 97 -8.16 12.40 -4.06
C PHE A 97 -8.25 12.15 -5.57
N ASP A 98 -9.45 12.30 -6.12
CA ASP A 98 -9.72 12.34 -7.55
C ASP A 98 -10.61 13.56 -7.86
N LYS A 99 -10.89 13.80 -9.15
CA LYS A 99 -11.72 14.93 -9.60
C LYS A 99 -13.11 14.87 -8.97
N GLY A 100 -13.37 15.76 -8.01
CA GLY A 100 -14.65 15.88 -7.32
C GLY A 100 -14.96 14.84 -6.25
N CYS A 101 -14.03 13.94 -5.90
CA CYS A 101 -14.25 12.94 -4.86
C CYS A 101 -12.96 12.42 -4.21
N ILE A 102 -13.11 11.71 -3.09
CA ILE A 102 -12.12 10.78 -2.56
C ILE A 102 -12.52 9.39 -3.03
N LYS A 103 -11.58 8.62 -3.60
CA LYS A 103 -11.82 7.28 -4.11
C LYS A 103 -11.04 6.25 -3.33
N GLY A 104 -11.70 5.13 -2.99
CA GLY A 104 -11.07 3.92 -2.50
C GLY A 104 -10.94 2.90 -3.63
N LEU A 105 -9.71 2.49 -3.94
CA LEU A 105 -9.38 1.53 -5.00
C LEU A 105 -8.74 0.28 -4.38
N GLU A 106 -9.33 -0.90 -4.59
CA GLU A 106 -8.62 -2.16 -4.32
C GLU A 106 -7.51 -2.31 -5.36
N VAL A 107 -6.28 -2.47 -4.88
CA VAL A 107 -5.10 -2.72 -5.71
C VAL A 107 -4.84 -4.22 -5.73
N LEU A 108 -4.97 -4.80 -6.92
CA LEU A 108 -4.92 -6.23 -7.14
C LEU A 108 -3.65 -6.62 -7.92
N PRO A 109 -3.09 -7.81 -7.66
CA PRO A 109 -2.03 -8.37 -8.48
C PRO A 109 -2.43 -8.48 -9.97
N PRO A 110 -1.46 -8.51 -10.89
CA PRO A 110 -1.75 -8.69 -12.31
C PRO A 110 -2.51 -9.99 -12.59
N ALA A 111 -3.30 -10.00 -13.66
CA ALA A 111 -3.99 -11.23 -14.08
C ALA A 111 -3.02 -12.16 -14.81
N GLY A 112 -3.11 -13.47 -14.52
CA GLY A 112 -2.26 -14.51 -15.10
C GLY A 112 -0.96 -14.75 -14.33
N SER A 113 0.02 -15.39 -14.99
CA SER A 113 1.29 -15.82 -14.38
C SER A 113 2.46 -14.85 -14.55
N SER A 114 2.33 -13.82 -15.39
CA SER A 114 3.43 -12.90 -15.72
C SER A 114 3.54 -11.75 -14.71
N VAL A 115 4.63 -11.74 -13.94
CA VAL A 115 4.91 -10.76 -12.88
C VAL A 115 5.20 -9.34 -13.40
N ASP A 116 5.64 -9.20 -14.66
CA ASP A 116 5.91 -7.91 -15.31
C ASP A 116 4.65 -7.10 -15.62
N ARG A 117 3.49 -7.74 -15.68
CA ARG A 117 2.22 -7.07 -15.98
C ARG A 117 1.88 -6.00 -14.92
N PRO A 118 1.15 -4.95 -15.29
CA PRO A 118 0.77 -3.90 -14.36
C PRO A 118 -0.25 -4.40 -13.31
N LEU A 119 -0.25 -3.75 -12.15
CA LEU A 119 -1.29 -3.91 -11.14
C LEU A 119 -2.66 -3.54 -11.71
N ARG A 120 -3.70 -4.18 -11.17
CA ARG A 120 -5.10 -3.87 -11.49
C ARG A 120 -5.69 -3.04 -10.36
N LYS A 121 -6.65 -2.18 -10.68
CA LYS A 121 -7.38 -1.39 -9.69
C LYS A 121 -8.88 -1.56 -9.90
N THR A 122 -9.61 -1.74 -8.80
CA THR A 122 -11.08 -1.78 -8.81
C THR A 122 -11.59 -0.74 -7.82
N GLU A 123 -12.51 0.11 -8.25
CA GLU A 123 -13.15 1.09 -7.36
C GLU A 123 -14.08 0.37 -6.39
N ILE A 124 -13.90 0.61 -5.10
CA ILE A 124 -14.75 0.02 -4.04
C ILE A 124 -15.76 1.05 -3.57
N PHE A 125 -15.32 2.29 -3.36
CA PHE A 125 -16.19 3.36 -2.91
C PHE A 125 -15.72 4.74 -3.37
N THR A 126 -16.63 5.70 -3.32
CA THR A 126 -16.34 7.12 -3.49
C THR A 126 -16.98 7.94 -2.37
N ILE A 127 -16.31 9.03 -1.97
CA ILE A 127 -16.82 10.05 -1.07
C ILE A 127 -16.83 11.36 -1.85
N SER A 128 -18.00 11.91 -2.10
CA SER A 128 -18.19 13.11 -2.91
C SER A 128 -19.15 14.08 -2.22
N MET A 129 -19.36 15.24 -2.82
CA MET A 129 -20.36 16.20 -2.38
C MET A 129 -21.43 16.40 -3.45
N THR A 130 -22.68 16.43 -3.01
CA THR A 130 -23.83 16.75 -3.86
C THR A 130 -23.93 18.26 -4.13
N SER A 131 -24.81 18.65 -5.05
CA SER A 131 -25.15 20.06 -5.31
C SER A 131 -25.82 20.75 -4.12
N SER A 132 -26.41 20.01 -3.18
CA SER A 132 -26.98 20.53 -1.93
C SER A 132 -25.95 20.61 -0.79
N GLU A 133 -24.66 20.49 -1.11
CA GLU A 133 -23.55 20.46 -0.17
C GLU A 133 -23.64 19.36 0.91
N THR A 134 -24.32 18.26 0.61
CA THR A 134 -24.33 17.08 1.49
C THR A 134 -23.22 16.12 1.08
N VAL A 135 -22.57 15.50 2.06
CA VAL A 135 -21.54 14.48 1.78
C VAL A 135 -22.24 13.17 1.45
N GLN A 136 -21.77 12.55 0.38
CA GLN A 136 -22.32 11.32 -0.17
C GLN A 136 -21.22 10.28 -0.27
N ILE A 137 -21.49 9.10 0.23
CA ILE A 137 -20.61 7.94 0.15
C ILE A 137 -21.32 6.89 -0.71
N VAL A 138 -20.67 6.44 -1.78
CA VAL A 138 -21.25 5.50 -2.74
C VAL A 138 -20.38 4.25 -2.83
N SER A 139 -20.98 3.07 -2.66
CA SER A 139 -20.34 1.78 -2.92
C SER A 139 -20.48 1.51 -4.40
N VAL A 140 -19.40 1.06 -5.02
CA VAL A 140 -19.44 0.64 -6.42
C VAL A 140 -19.83 -0.84 -6.54
N HIS A 141 -19.82 -1.60 -5.43
CA HIS A 141 -20.19 -3.02 -5.43
C HIS A 141 -21.71 -3.17 -5.25
N ASN A 142 -22.30 -4.01 -6.11
CA ASN A 142 -23.71 -4.34 -6.13
C ASN A 142 -24.03 -5.41 -5.09
N PHE A 143 -25.09 -5.23 -4.30
CA PHE A 143 -25.64 -6.28 -3.46
C PHE A 143 -26.74 -7.01 -4.23
N PRO A 144 -26.72 -8.34 -4.34
CA PRO A 144 -27.93 -9.09 -4.64
C PRO A 144 -28.87 -8.93 -3.42
N LYS A 145 -30.09 -8.43 -3.63
CA LYS A 145 -31.12 -8.48 -2.58
C LYS A 145 -31.47 -9.95 -2.32
N GLU A 146 -31.72 -10.28 -1.05
CA GLU A 146 -32.39 -11.54 -0.70
C GLU A 146 -33.68 -11.65 -1.52
N GLU A 147 -33.90 -12.84 -2.08
CA GLU A 147 -35.00 -13.19 -2.95
C GLU A 147 -36.34 -12.91 -2.26
N ASP A 148 -36.96 -11.78 -2.59
CA ASP A 148 -38.40 -11.59 -2.47
C ASP A 148 -38.90 -10.78 -3.67
N GLU A 149 -39.60 -11.52 -4.53
CA GLU A 149 -40.61 -11.12 -5.52
C GLU A 149 -40.24 -10.13 -6.65
N GLU A 150 -40.14 -10.71 -7.86
CA GLU A 150 -40.52 -10.17 -9.18
C GLU A 150 -40.60 -8.64 -9.36
N GLU A 151 -39.46 -7.94 -9.32
CA GLU A 151 -39.34 -6.67 -10.05
C GLU A 151 -38.05 -6.61 -10.86
N LYS A 152 -38.22 -6.28 -12.15
CA LYS A 152 -37.19 -6.27 -13.19
C LYS A 152 -35.94 -5.48 -12.78
N ASP A 153 -34.86 -6.22 -12.57
CA ASP A 153 -33.50 -6.01 -13.06
C ASP A 153 -33.07 -4.54 -13.32
N VAL A 154 -32.98 -3.76 -12.24
CA VAL A 154 -32.17 -2.53 -12.23
C VAL A 154 -31.28 -2.59 -11.00
N GLN A 155 -30.07 -3.15 -11.17
CA GLN A 155 -28.96 -3.04 -10.22
C GLN A 155 -28.70 -1.56 -9.91
N ARG A 156 -28.79 -1.17 -8.63
CA ARG A 156 -28.56 0.21 -8.19
C ARG A 156 -27.41 0.25 -7.18
N PRO A 157 -26.44 1.16 -7.34
CA PRO A 157 -25.36 1.33 -6.38
C PRO A 157 -25.92 1.70 -5.00
N CYS A 158 -25.30 1.18 -3.94
CA CYS A 158 -25.65 1.57 -2.58
C CYS A 158 -25.14 2.96 -2.27
N LEU A 159 -26.10 3.86 -2.07
CA LEU A 159 -25.90 5.29 -1.90
C LEU A 159 -26.20 5.65 -0.45
N LEU A 160 -25.20 6.14 0.28
CA LEU A 160 -25.37 6.58 1.66
C LEU A 160 -25.13 8.09 1.73
N HIS A 161 -26.14 8.81 2.21
CA HIS A 161 -26.00 10.21 2.58
C HIS A 161 -25.62 10.29 4.05
N VAL A 162 -24.50 10.93 4.36
CA VAL A 162 -24.01 11.07 5.73
C VAL A 162 -24.10 12.54 6.13
N GLU A 163 -25.04 12.86 7.01
CA GLU A 163 -25.15 14.20 7.62
C GLU A 163 -24.48 14.27 9.00
N GLU A 164 -24.25 13.14 9.67
CA GLU A 164 -23.76 13.08 11.05
C GLU A 164 -22.22 13.08 11.19
N ASN A 165 -21.74 13.58 12.33
CA ASN A 165 -20.32 13.78 12.67
C ASN A 165 -19.69 12.50 13.28
N GLU A 166 -19.46 11.46 12.50
CA GLU A 166 -18.65 10.32 12.97
C GLU A 166 -17.21 10.38 12.42
N ARG A 167 -16.23 10.33 13.33
CA ARG A 167 -14.82 10.68 13.07
C ARG A 167 -13.86 9.48 13.06
N ASP A 168 -14.37 8.25 13.09
CA ASP A 168 -13.54 7.06 13.32
C ASP A 168 -13.85 5.94 12.32
N LEU A 169 -12.86 5.59 11.50
CA LEU A 169 -12.97 4.63 10.40
C LEU A 169 -13.29 3.21 10.89
N ASN A 170 -12.80 2.83 12.08
CA ASN A 170 -13.03 1.49 12.66
C ASN A 170 -14.41 1.36 13.33
N ASN A 171 -15.01 2.49 13.69
CA ASN A 171 -16.33 2.54 14.32
C ASN A 171 -17.42 3.07 13.37
N HIS A 172 -17.08 3.51 12.16
CA HIS A 172 -18.07 3.97 11.19
C HIS A 172 -18.92 2.76 10.74
N PRO A 173 -20.18 2.66 11.17
CA PRO A 173 -20.99 1.43 11.04
C PRO A 173 -21.20 1.04 9.57
N LEU A 174 -21.12 2.02 8.65
CA LEU A 174 -21.28 1.82 7.22
C LEU A 174 -20.04 1.21 6.54
N LEU A 175 -18.83 1.55 6.99
CA LEU A 175 -17.60 0.96 6.43
C LEU A 175 -17.42 -0.47 6.95
N LYS A 176 -17.76 -0.70 8.22
CA LYS A 176 -17.82 -2.04 8.82
C LYS A 176 -18.78 -2.96 8.05
N ARG A 177 -20.00 -2.46 7.76
CA ARG A 177 -21.01 -3.22 7.01
C ARG A 177 -20.61 -3.51 5.56
N TRP A 178 -19.98 -2.56 4.86
CA TRP A 178 -19.59 -2.76 3.47
C TRP A 178 -18.36 -3.66 3.31
N LEU A 179 -17.43 -3.62 4.26
CA LEU A 179 -16.27 -4.51 4.28
C LEU A 179 -16.62 -5.96 4.69
N ASP A 180 -17.72 -6.15 5.43
CA ASP A 180 -18.22 -7.46 5.85
C ASP A 180 -19.03 -8.18 4.73
N GLU A 181 -19.74 -7.44 3.86
CA GLU A 181 -20.77 -7.99 2.95
C GLU A 181 -20.31 -8.22 1.49
N ASP A 182 -19.14 -7.72 1.07
CA ASP A 182 -18.56 -7.82 -0.28
C ASP A 182 -18.19 -9.26 -0.74
N PHE A 183 -18.36 -10.26 0.13
CA PHE A 183 -17.86 -11.62 -0.06
C PHE A 183 -18.94 -12.70 -0.16
N LEU A 184 -20.23 -12.36 -0.19
CA LEU A 184 -21.29 -13.34 -0.44
C LEU A 184 -21.16 -14.03 -1.81
N GLU A 185 -20.58 -13.36 -2.81
CA GLU A 185 -20.41 -13.90 -4.17
C GLU A 185 -19.14 -14.76 -4.38
N ARG A 186 -18.18 -14.77 -3.44
CA ARG A 186 -16.90 -15.50 -3.61
C ARG A 186 -16.88 -16.91 -3.01
N GLY A 187 -18.00 -17.38 -2.44
CA GLY A 187 -18.12 -18.75 -1.92
C GLY A 187 -17.13 -19.09 -0.79
N VAL A 188 -16.65 -18.08 -0.06
CA VAL A 188 -15.79 -18.27 1.11
C VAL A 188 -16.70 -18.37 2.33
N ASP A 189 -16.61 -19.48 3.07
CA ASP A 189 -17.42 -19.84 4.25
C ASP A 189 -17.81 -18.62 5.12
N TYR A 190 -19.01 -18.09 4.84
CA TYR A 190 -19.61 -16.88 5.40
C TYR A 190 -19.76 -16.94 6.93
N LEU A 191 -19.71 -18.13 7.52
CA LEU A 191 -19.92 -18.36 8.95
C LEU A 191 -18.64 -18.28 9.79
N SER A 192 -17.46 -18.29 9.17
CA SER A 192 -16.17 -18.20 9.89
C SER A 192 -15.61 -16.77 10.00
N SER A 193 -16.18 -15.84 9.23
CA SER A 193 -15.62 -14.52 8.91
C SER A 193 -16.02 -13.38 9.85
N ARG A 194 -16.80 -13.63 10.91
CA ARG A 194 -17.09 -12.63 11.96
C ARG A 194 -15.85 -12.13 12.73
N HIS A 195 -14.65 -12.62 12.39
CA HIS A 195 -13.40 -12.19 12.97
C HIS A 195 -12.79 -11.02 12.17
N GLU A 196 -13.09 -9.80 12.64
CA GLU A 196 -12.38 -8.53 12.44
C GLU A 196 -11.68 -8.32 11.07
N TYR A 197 -12.43 -7.83 10.08
CA TYR A 197 -11.87 -7.17 8.90
C TYR A 197 -11.26 -5.81 9.27
N ARG A 198 -10.05 -5.84 9.83
CA ARG A 198 -9.32 -4.61 10.20
C ARG A 198 -8.46 -4.13 9.03
N TRP A 199 -8.61 -2.86 8.70
CA TRP A 199 -7.66 -2.16 7.85
C TRP A 199 -6.67 -1.41 8.73
N SER A 200 -5.40 -1.59 8.42
CA SER A 200 -4.30 -0.89 9.09
C SER A 200 -3.63 0.04 8.09
N PRO A 201 -3.30 1.29 8.47
CA PRO A 201 -2.48 2.16 7.63
C PRO A 201 -1.20 1.44 7.20
N LEU A 202 -0.87 1.55 5.92
CA LEU A 202 0.34 1.01 5.33
C LEU A 202 1.27 2.15 4.93
N GLU A 203 2.25 2.43 5.78
CA GLU A 203 3.27 3.43 5.47
C GLU A 203 4.26 2.87 4.44
N LEU A 204 4.29 3.49 3.26
CA LEU A 204 5.33 3.25 2.27
C LEU A 204 6.48 4.23 2.56
N SER A 205 7.66 3.71 2.87
CA SER A 205 8.84 4.54 3.10
C SER A 205 9.16 5.36 1.84
N SER A 206 9.01 6.68 1.94
CA SER A 206 9.32 7.62 0.85
C SER A 206 10.80 8.02 0.81
N ASN A 207 11.53 7.79 1.90
CA ASN A 207 12.93 8.16 2.02
C ASN A 207 13.83 7.04 1.51
N SER A 208 14.80 7.41 0.69
CA SER A 208 15.86 6.49 0.27
C SER A 208 16.68 6.07 1.49
N VAL A 209 16.87 4.77 1.66
CA VAL A 209 17.74 4.22 2.70
C VAL A 209 19.15 4.09 2.12
N SER A 210 20.15 4.59 2.83
CA SER A 210 21.55 4.44 2.46
C SER A 210 22.09 3.06 2.82
N ASN A 211 23.07 2.56 2.07
CA ASN A 211 23.80 1.31 2.37
C ASN A 211 22.92 0.05 2.39
N VAL A 212 21.82 0.04 1.66
CA VAL A 212 21.00 -1.15 1.45
C VAL A 212 21.20 -1.71 0.03
N PRO A 213 21.06 -3.03 -0.17
CA PRO A 213 21.26 -3.63 -1.48
C PRO A 213 20.15 -3.33 -2.49
N ILE A 214 18.96 -2.94 -2.01
CA ILE A 214 17.79 -2.56 -2.82
C ILE A 214 16.92 -1.61 -2.00
N GLN A 215 16.26 -0.62 -2.61
CA GLN A 215 15.38 0.27 -1.83
C GLN A 215 14.14 -0.47 -1.28
N PRO A 216 13.65 -0.14 -0.07
CA PRO A 216 12.37 -0.66 0.42
C PRO A 216 11.22 -0.30 -0.51
N GLY A 217 10.11 -1.03 -0.42
CA GLY A 217 8.92 -0.75 -1.25
C GLY A 217 8.04 -1.97 -1.50
N LEU A 218 7.08 -1.79 -2.43
CA LEU A 218 6.19 -2.86 -2.87
C LEU A 218 6.76 -3.59 -4.08
N PHE A 219 6.58 -4.91 -4.09
CA PHE A 219 7.04 -5.81 -5.14
C PHE A 219 5.93 -6.79 -5.50
N LYS A 220 5.85 -7.14 -6.78
CA LYS A 220 5.04 -8.22 -7.33
C LYS A 220 5.91 -9.47 -7.38
N GLY A 221 5.42 -10.60 -6.90
CA GLY A 221 6.18 -11.84 -6.87
C GLY A 221 5.35 -13.03 -7.27
N SER A 222 5.95 -13.97 -8.01
CA SER A 222 5.33 -15.26 -8.23
C SER A 222 5.36 -16.11 -6.96
N CYS A 223 4.19 -16.55 -6.52
CA CYS A 223 4.01 -17.42 -5.37
C CYS A 223 3.60 -18.81 -5.86
N PHE A 224 4.58 -19.62 -6.28
CA PHE A 224 4.34 -21.00 -6.75
C PHE A 224 3.24 -21.05 -7.82
N ASP A 225 2.54 -22.17 -7.95
CA ASP A 225 1.39 -22.40 -8.83
C ASP A 225 0.15 -21.53 -8.55
N ARG A 226 0.23 -20.61 -7.57
CA ARG A 226 -0.93 -19.89 -7.02
C ARG A 226 -1.13 -18.49 -7.58
N GLY A 227 -0.22 -18.03 -8.43
CA GLY A 227 -0.29 -16.72 -9.09
C GLY A 227 0.64 -15.67 -8.49
N ILE A 228 0.30 -14.40 -8.70
CA ILE A 228 1.14 -13.26 -8.32
C ILE A 228 0.61 -12.64 -7.03
N GLU A 229 1.51 -12.32 -6.11
CA GLU A 229 1.21 -11.62 -4.86
C GLU A 229 1.93 -10.28 -4.80
N ILE A 230 1.37 -9.33 -4.05
CA ILE A 230 2.03 -8.07 -3.67
C ILE A 230 2.68 -8.27 -2.31
N GLN A 231 3.96 -7.93 -2.22
CA GLN A 231 4.79 -8.05 -1.03
C GLN A 231 5.47 -6.72 -0.72
N ARG A 232 5.74 -6.49 0.56
CA ARG A 232 6.47 -5.32 1.04
C ARG A 232 7.85 -5.74 1.50
N LEU A 233 8.87 -5.09 0.95
CA LEU A 233 10.26 -5.19 1.37
C LEU A 233 10.60 -4.01 2.27
N PHE A 234 11.17 -4.28 3.44
CA PHE A 234 11.67 -3.28 4.37
C PHE A 234 12.85 -3.82 5.19
N TYR A 235 13.43 -2.98 6.04
CA TYR A 235 14.63 -3.30 6.82
C TYR A 235 14.35 -3.16 8.32
N THR A 236 15.14 -3.86 9.13
CA THR A 236 15.20 -3.60 10.57
C THR A 236 15.89 -2.26 10.84
N ASP A 237 15.62 -1.65 11.98
CA ASP A 237 16.19 -0.34 12.37
C ASP A 237 17.73 -0.35 12.39
N ASP A 238 18.33 -1.50 12.72
CA ASP A 238 19.77 -1.71 12.75
C ASP A 238 20.40 -2.06 11.39
N LEU A 239 19.58 -2.14 10.33
CA LEU A 239 19.96 -2.52 8.96
C LEU A 239 20.74 -3.84 8.87
N ARG A 240 20.56 -4.75 9.83
CA ARG A 240 21.19 -6.08 9.79
C ARG A 240 20.38 -7.09 9.03
N MET A 241 19.06 -6.87 8.96
CA MET A 241 18.13 -7.77 8.30
C MET A 241 17.24 -7.05 7.31
N LEU A 242 17.00 -7.76 6.22
CA LEU A 242 15.97 -7.50 5.23
C LEU A 242 14.75 -8.33 5.60
N LEU A 243 13.56 -7.72 5.51
CA LEU A 243 12.27 -8.37 5.74
C LEU A 243 11.39 -8.22 4.50
N VAL A 244 10.79 -9.32 4.05
CA VAL A 244 9.75 -9.29 2.99
C VAL A 244 8.49 -9.94 3.53
N THR A 245 7.37 -9.21 3.49
CA THR A 245 6.07 -9.67 4.00
C THR A 245 4.98 -9.57 2.94
N ASN A 246 4.06 -10.53 2.91
CA ASN A 246 2.89 -10.45 2.03
C ASN A 246 1.94 -9.32 2.44
N ILE A 247 1.45 -8.59 1.44
CA ILE A 247 0.34 -7.62 1.55
C ILE A 247 -0.96 -8.24 1.02
N THR A 248 -0.87 -8.98 -0.09
CA THR A 248 -1.97 -9.81 -0.63
C THR A 248 -1.60 -11.29 -0.55
N GLY A 249 -2.59 -12.17 -0.51
CA GLY A 249 -2.41 -13.62 -0.50
C GLY A 249 -3.52 -14.34 -1.28
N VAL A 250 -3.47 -15.68 -1.27
CA VAL A 250 -4.25 -16.55 -2.17
C VAL A 250 -5.15 -17.51 -1.36
N PRO A 251 -6.38 -17.84 -1.84
CA PRO A 251 -7.46 -18.44 -1.03
C PRO A 251 -7.14 -19.77 -0.33
N TYR A 252 -6.21 -20.56 -0.86
CA TYR A 252 -6.07 -21.98 -0.50
C TYR A 252 -4.90 -22.29 0.45
N THR A 253 -4.26 -21.27 1.01
CA THR A 253 -3.09 -21.51 1.88
C THR A 253 -3.43 -21.21 3.33
N PRO A 254 -3.65 -22.22 4.20
CA PRO A 254 -3.91 -22.01 5.63
C PRO A 254 -2.68 -21.52 6.40
N VAL A 255 -1.68 -20.95 5.71
CA VAL A 255 -0.36 -20.72 6.24
C VAL A 255 -0.02 -19.24 6.31
N ARG A 256 0.03 -18.83 7.59
CA ARG A 256 0.37 -17.56 8.23
C ARG A 256 1.52 -16.79 7.58
N LYS A 257 1.43 -15.45 7.68
CA LYS A 257 2.50 -14.45 7.56
C LYS A 257 3.75 -14.99 6.86
N PHE A 258 3.73 -14.93 5.53
CA PHE A 258 4.92 -15.13 4.73
C PHE A 258 5.95 -14.07 5.12
N LEU A 259 7.11 -14.52 5.60
CA LEU A 259 8.19 -13.64 6.03
C LEU A 259 9.52 -14.18 5.50
N ILE A 260 10.21 -13.38 4.70
CA ILE A 260 11.59 -13.65 4.28
C ILE A 260 12.51 -12.80 5.15
N ASN A 261 13.45 -13.44 5.85
CA ASN A 261 14.48 -12.78 6.65
C ASN A 261 15.83 -12.97 5.97
N GLY A 262 16.32 -11.96 5.24
CA GLY A 262 17.65 -11.96 4.65
C GLY A 262 18.69 -11.35 5.59
N ILE A 263 19.85 -12.00 5.75
CA ILE A 263 20.91 -11.54 6.65
C ILE A 263 21.90 -10.66 5.86
N LEU A 264 21.88 -9.35 6.10
CA LEU A 264 22.69 -8.39 5.33
C LEU A 264 24.17 -8.39 5.72
N SER A 265 24.47 -8.72 6.97
CA SER A 265 25.84 -8.72 7.52
C SER A 265 26.73 -9.82 6.93
N CYS A 266 26.19 -10.71 6.10
CA CYS A 266 26.88 -11.90 5.60
C CYS A 266 26.60 -12.10 4.10
N PRO A 267 27.08 -11.20 3.22
CA PRO A 267 26.94 -11.38 1.78
C PRO A 267 27.63 -12.67 1.31
N LEU A 268 27.05 -13.29 0.29
CA LEU A 268 27.58 -14.48 -0.37
C LEU A 268 28.09 -14.09 -1.76
N VAL A 269 29.29 -14.55 -2.09
CA VAL A 269 29.87 -14.46 -3.44
C VAL A 269 30.12 -15.89 -3.92
N LEU A 270 29.37 -16.35 -4.93
CA LEU A 270 29.43 -17.72 -5.42
C LEU A 270 30.00 -17.79 -6.84
N THR A 271 30.76 -18.84 -7.14
CA THR A 271 31.18 -19.18 -8.50
C THR A 271 30.03 -19.82 -9.28
N VAL A 272 30.19 -19.98 -10.60
CA VAL A 272 29.18 -20.65 -11.44
C VAL A 272 29.07 -22.14 -11.10
N GLU A 273 30.17 -22.79 -10.72
CA GLU A 273 30.23 -24.20 -10.30
C GLU A 273 29.46 -24.44 -8.99
N GLN A 274 29.55 -23.48 -8.05
CA GLN A 274 28.80 -23.55 -6.79
C GLN A 274 27.29 -23.38 -6.97
N GLN A 275 26.84 -22.96 -8.16
CA GLN A 275 25.44 -22.74 -8.52
C GLN A 275 24.88 -23.85 -9.45
N GLU A 276 25.54 -25.01 -9.53
CA GLU A 276 25.13 -26.08 -10.45
C GLU A 276 23.97 -26.94 -9.96
N SER A 277 23.86 -27.17 -8.65
CA SER A 277 22.77 -27.94 -8.02
C SER A 277 22.33 -27.35 -6.68
N GLU A 278 21.19 -27.82 -6.15
CA GLU A 278 20.76 -27.50 -4.78
C GLU A 278 21.84 -27.88 -3.74
N ASP A 279 22.46 -29.04 -3.88
CA ASP A 279 23.47 -29.53 -2.93
C ASP A 279 24.66 -28.56 -2.84
N THR A 280 25.18 -28.11 -3.99
CA THR A 280 26.29 -27.16 -4.01
C THR A 280 25.87 -25.80 -3.46
N LEU A 281 24.65 -25.34 -3.76
CA LEU A 281 24.11 -24.08 -3.24
C LEU A 281 23.91 -24.13 -1.72
N SER A 282 23.33 -25.20 -1.19
CA SER A 282 23.03 -25.34 0.25
C SER A 282 24.29 -25.41 1.10
N VAL A 283 25.39 -25.97 0.55
CA VAL A 283 26.68 -26.11 1.22
C VAL A 283 27.59 -24.90 0.99
N ALA A 284 27.28 -24.01 0.05
CA ALA A 284 28.06 -22.81 -0.26
C ALA A 284 28.06 -21.79 0.90
N ARG A 285 28.78 -22.10 1.97
CA ARG A 285 29.03 -21.22 3.11
C ARG A 285 30.18 -20.28 2.78
N ARG A 286 29.91 -18.98 2.93
CA ARG A 286 30.80 -17.80 2.89
C ARG A 286 32.21 -18.11 2.37
N HIS A 287 32.44 -17.87 1.08
CA HIS A 287 33.81 -17.72 0.58
C HIS A 287 33.99 -16.28 0.12
N TYR A 288 35.06 -15.67 0.64
CA TYR A 288 35.49 -14.27 0.55
C TYR A 288 34.95 -13.31 1.63
N GLU A 289 35.68 -13.28 2.76
CA GLU A 289 35.90 -12.04 3.51
C GLU A 289 36.68 -11.06 2.62
N THR A 290 36.01 -10.24 1.82
CA THR A 290 36.63 -8.98 1.43
C THR A 290 36.67 -8.10 2.67
N LYS A 291 37.83 -8.06 3.32
CA LYS A 291 38.23 -7.02 4.28
C LYS A 291 38.19 -5.65 3.59
N GLN A 292 37.01 -5.10 3.31
CA GLN A 292 36.80 -3.68 2.98
C GLN A 292 35.29 -3.40 2.84
N PRO A 293 34.69 -2.61 3.74
CA PRO A 293 33.28 -2.20 3.65
C PRO A 293 33.00 -1.12 2.59
N ASP A 294 34.01 -0.61 1.90
CA ASP A 294 33.91 0.57 1.01
C ASP A 294 33.93 0.25 -0.50
N ARG A 295 33.58 -0.97 -0.94
CA ARG A 295 33.52 -1.30 -2.38
C ARG A 295 32.09 -1.49 -2.90
N PRO A 296 31.80 -1.00 -4.12
CA PRO A 296 30.49 -1.12 -4.74
C PRO A 296 30.12 -2.59 -4.96
N ALA A 297 28.82 -2.84 -5.01
CA ALA A 297 28.20 -4.13 -5.31
C ALA A 297 29.03 -4.96 -6.31
N VAL A 298 29.68 -6.02 -5.81
CA VAL A 298 30.46 -6.92 -6.66
C VAL A 298 29.45 -7.69 -7.49
N GLN A 299 29.26 -7.25 -8.73
CA GLN A 299 28.45 -7.96 -9.70
C GLN A 299 29.02 -9.38 -9.84
N GLN A 300 28.21 -10.38 -9.54
CA GLN A 300 28.58 -11.79 -9.63
C GLN A 300 27.64 -12.52 -10.60
N PRO A 301 28.13 -13.56 -11.31
CA PRO A 301 27.30 -14.32 -12.23
C PRO A 301 26.18 -15.05 -11.48
N LEU A 302 25.01 -15.08 -12.08
CA LEU A 302 23.86 -15.83 -11.62
C LEU A 302 23.61 -17.01 -12.55
N ARG A 303 23.47 -18.19 -11.96
CA ARG A 303 22.98 -19.38 -12.65
C ARG A 303 21.88 -20.00 -11.80
N ILE A 304 20.75 -20.28 -12.44
CA ILE A 304 19.70 -21.09 -11.81
C ILE A 304 20.08 -22.55 -12.01
N PRO A 305 20.18 -23.34 -10.93
CA PRO A 305 20.42 -24.77 -11.04
C PRO A 305 19.36 -25.48 -11.90
N LYS A 306 19.74 -26.56 -12.61
CA LYS A 306 18.84 -27.24 -13.55
C LYS A 306 17.65 -27.93 -12.88
N ASP A 307 17.82 -28.28 -11.63
CA ASP A 307 16.88 -28.95 -10.74
C ASP A 307 15.81 -27.97 -10.19
N PHE A 308 16.02 -26.66 -10.35
CA PHE A 308 15.06 -25.64 -9.93
C PHE A 308 13.97 -25.39 -10.97
N SER A 309 12.73 -25.55 -10.53
CA SER A 309 11.58 -25.02 -11.26
C SER A 309 11.60 -23.49 -11.24
N HIS A 310 11.33 -22.88 -12.38
CA HIS A 310 11.02 -21.47 -12.49
C HIS A 310 9.79 -21.38 -13.37
N GLN A 311 8.80 -20.59 -12.96
CA GLN A 311 7.70 -20.24 -13.85
C GLN A 311 8.23 -19.53 -15.10
N ASP A 312 7.45 -19.42 -16.17
CA ASP A 312 7.82 -18.80 -17.46
C ASP A 312 8.27 -17.33 -17.32
N ILE A 313 9.44 -17.13 -16.73
CA ILE A 313 10.11 -15.87 -16.51
C ILE A 313 11.01 -15.70 -17.72
N LEU A 314 10.53 -14.91 -18.68
CA LEU A 314 11.18 -14.75 -19.98
C LEU A 314 12.55 -14.06 -19.90
N ASP A 315 12.80 -13.27 -18.86
CA ASP A 315 14.02 -12.44 -18.72
C ASP A 315 14.61 -12.53 -17.30
N ILE A 316 15.23 -13.67 -16.98
CA ILE A 316 15.97 -13.86 -15.73
C ILE A 316 17.35 -13.19 -15.87
N PRO A 317 17.70 -12.23 -14.97
CA PRO A 317 19.02 -11.60 -15.02
C PRO A 317 20.16 -12.61 -14.85
N LYS A 318 21.21 -12.48 -15.66
CA LYS A 318 22.40 -13.35 -15.61
C LYS A 318 23.44 -12.95 -14.57
N PHE A 319 23.22 -11.83 -13.89
CA PHE A 319 24.13 -11.28 -12.89
C PHE A 319 23.33 -10.71 -11.72
N CYS A 320 23.92 -10.76 -10.54
CA CYS A 320 23.36 -10.15 -9.33
C CYS A 320 24.37 -9.22 -8.66
N THR A 321 23.88 -8.17 -8.02
CA THR A 321 24.65 -7.15 -7.31
C THR A 321 24.84 -7.50 -5.84
N PHE A 322 23.93 -8.29 -5.28
CA PHE A 322 23.97 -8.73 -3.89
C PHE A 322 23.32 -10.11 -3.74
N ARG A 323 23.85 -10.91 -2.82
CA ARG A 323 23.27 -12.20 -2.44
C ARG A 323 23.52 -12.44 -0.96
N CYS A 324 22.55 -12.99 -0.25
CA CYS A 324 22.74 -13.45 1.12
C CYS A 324 21.90 -14.68 1.45
N SER A 325 22.24 -15.35 2.55
CA SER A 325 21.37 -16.36 3.13
C SER A 325 20.11 -15.71 3.68
N ALA A 326 18.98 -16.37 3.48
CA ALA A 326 17.69 -15.98 4.00
C ALA A 326 17.00 -17.16 4.67
N VAL A 327 16.11 -16.85 5.61
CA VAL A 327 15.18 -17.81 6.19
C VAL A 327 13.77 -17.39 5.80
N VAL A 328 13.03 -18.30 5.22
CA VAL A 328 11.64 -18.10 4.82
C VAL A 328 10.75 -18.79 5.83
N TYR A 329 9.78 -18.07 6.37
CA TYR A 329 8.79 -18.62 7.28
C TYR A 329 7.48 -18.80 6.51
N ILE A 330 7.12 -20.07 6.31
CA ILE A 330 5.79 -20.47 5.86
C ILE A 330 5.08 -21.03 7.11
N GLY A 331 4.36 -20.16 7.81
CA GLY A 331 3.66 -20.56 9.03
C GLY A 331 4.58 -20.56 10.25
N ARG A 332 4.85 -21.76 10.78
CA ARG A 332 5.83 -21.97 11.87
C ARG A 332 7.08 -22.71 11.41
N LEU A 333 7.12 -23.16 10.15
CA LEU A 333 8.23 -23.94 9.63
C LEU A 333 9.22 -23.00 8.94
N PRO A 334 10.46 -22.87 9.43
CA PRO A 334 11.50 -22.17 8.73
C PRO A 334 12.02 -23.03 7.58
N SER A 335 12.30 -22.41 6.44
CA SER A 335 12.98 -23.01 5.30
C SER A 335 14.13 -22.13 4.88
N THR A 336 15.23 -22.74 4.47
CA THR A 336 16.43 -21.99 4.06
C THR A 336 16.22 -21.46 2.64
N ALA A 337 16.73 -20.27 2.35
CA ALA A 337 16.71 -19.69 1.02
C ALA A 337 17.97 -18.88 0.74
N HIS A 338 18.21 -18.59 -0.54
CA HIS A 338 19.13 -17.51 -0.92
C HIS A 338 18.34 -16.33 -1.47
N PHE A 339 18.53 -15.16 -0.85
CA PHE A 339 18.00 -13.91 -1.36
C PHE A 339 19.02 -13.27 -2.29
N VAL A 340 18.57 -12.77 -3.44
CA VAL A 340 19.43 -12.25 -4.50
C VAL A 340 18.86 -10.95 -5.04
N VAL A 341 19.69 -9.92 -5.17
CA VAL A 341 19.32 -8.65 -5.81
C VAL A 341 19.98 -8.56 -7.18
N PHE A 342 19.19 -8.20 -8.20
CA PHE A 342 19.69 -8.01 -9.55
C PHE A 342 19.93 -6.54 -9.85
N ASP A 343 18.95 -5.71 -9.51
CA ASP A 343 18.97 -4.25 -9.68
C ASP A 343 17.94 -3.63 -8.72
N GLU A 344 17.73 -2.31 -8.78
CA GLU A 344 16.76 -1.62 -7.93
C GLU A 344 15.30 -2.03 -8.16
N ARG A 345 14.99 -2.68 -9.29
CA ARG A 345 13.65 -3.13 -9.65
C ARG A 345 13.43 -4.60 -9.40
N LYS A 346 14.47 -5.44 -9.39
CA LYS A 346 14.32 -6.90 -9.35
C LYS A 346 15.16 -7.54 -8.25
N PHE A 347 14.52 -8.44 -7.52
CA PHE A 347 15.20 -9.40 -6.65
C PHE A 347 14.64 -10.81 -6.88
N GLY A 348 15.36 -11.83 -6.45
CA GLY A 348 14.96 -13.23 -6.57
C GLY A 348 15.18 -13.99 -5.28
N LEU A 349 14.49 -15.12 -5.18
CA LEU A 349 14.59 -16.03 -4.05
C LEU A 349 14.78 -17.46 -4.56
N PHE A 350 15.85 -18.11 -4.12
CA PHE A 350 16.08 -19.53 -4.31
C PHE A 350 15.57 -20.26 -3.08
N TRP A 351 14.55 -21.07 -3.26
CA TRP A 351 13.93 -21.85 -2.20
C TRP A 351 14.72 -23.14 -2.00
N LEU A 352 15.39 -23.28 -0.86
CA LEU A 352 16.17 -24.49 -0.52
C LEU A 352 15.33 -25.37 0.42
N GLN A 353 15.37 -26.68 0.22
CA GLN A 353 14.77 -27.68 1.10
C GLN A 353 13.24 -27.54 1.28
N PHE A 354 12.55 -26.93 0.30
CA PHE A 354 11.09 -26.90 0.21
C PHE A 354 10.62 -28.09 -0.66
N PRO A 355 9.40 -28.66 -0.50
CA PRO A 355 8.94 -29.86 -1.21
C PRO A 355 9.18 -29.88 -2.74
N HIS A 356 9.32 -28.71 -3.36
CA HIS A 356 9.88 -28.55 -4.70
C HIS A 356 10.93 -27.44 -4.71
N GLN A 357 12.08 -27.68 -5.34
CA GLN A 357 13.11 -26.67 -5.59
C GLN A 357 12.56 -25.65 -6.58
N MET A 358 12.61 -24.37 -6.19
CA MET A 358 11.98 -23.30 -6.97
C MET A 358 12.81 -22.03 -6.94
N PHE A 359 12.71 -21.26 -8.01
CA PHE A 359 13.16 -19.88 -8.09
C PHE A 359 11.97 -18.94 -8.27
N SER A 360 11.84 -17.95 -7.39
CA SER A 360 10.86 -16.85 -7.52
C SER A 360 11.55 -15.56 -7.92
N LEU A 361 10.95 -14.86 -8.88
CA LEU A 361 11.35 -13.50 -9.27
C LEU A 361 10.35 -12.49 -8.72
N TYR A 362 10.88 -11.38 -8.22
CA TYR A 362 10.11 -10.28 -7.67
C TYR A 362 10.46 -8.99 -8.39
N ILE A 363 9.44 -8.23 -8.76
CA ILE A 363 9.57 -6.99 -9.55
C ILE A 363 8.89 -5.85 -8.81
N ARG A 364 9.62 -4.75 -8.60
CA ARG A 364 9.13 -3.55 -7.93
C ARG A 364 7.87 -3.03 -8.62
N VAL A 365 6.87 -2.72 -7.82
CA VAL A 365 5.68 -1.99 -8.27
C VAL A 365 6.11 -0.60 -8.72
N ASN A 366 5.77 -0.21 -9.95
CA ASN A 366 6.12 1.11 -10.45
C ASN A 366 5.31 2.19 -9.72
N ASP A 367 5.94 3.28 -9.32
CA ASP A 367 5.26 4.43 -8.72
C ASP A 367 4.14 4.97 -9.62
N ASN A 368 4.27 4.88 -10.95
CA ASN A 368 3.21 5.29 -11.87
C ASN A 368 1.98 4.40 -11.75
N GLU A 369 2.15 3.08 -11.57
CA GLU A 369 1.05 2.15 -11.31
C GLU A 369 0.30 2.52 -10.02
N LEU A 370 0.96 3.17 -9.07
CA LEU A 370 0.36 3.64 -7.82
C LEU A 370 -0.17 5.08 -7.90
N LYS A 371 0.40 5.95 -8.73
CA LYS A 371 -0.06 7.35 -8.85
C LYS A 371 -1.38 7.49 -9.62
N ASP A 372 -1.64 6.59 -10.56
CA ASP A 372 -2.78 6.67 -11.48
C ASP A 372 -4.14 6.44 -10.84
#